data_AF-A0A1D9Q7A7-F1
#
_entry.id   AF-A0A1D9Q7A7-F1
#
_cell.length_a   1.000
_cell.length_b   1.000
_cell.length_c   1.000
_cell.angle_alpha   90.00
_cell.angle_beta   90.00
_cell.angle_gamma   90.00
#
_symmetry.space_group_name_H-M   'P 1'
#
loop_
_entity.id
_entity.type
_entity.pdbx_description
1 polymer ?
#
loop_
_entity_poly.entity_id
_entity_poly.type
_entity_poly.pdbx_seq_one_letter_code
_entity_poly.pdbx_strand_id
1 'polypeptide(L)'
;MDFQNIKHLTAATKQMREKYWNDAISTSISVQQAATTQDLPVKGPVWVSKFTIPSPVQDDNSRDLLLGLIDEHNSHNVHYDRPNSEPLSCQWTGYREGVDANAPEPKISESEKFRHLVQGTTSPLTIFYIYGGSFVLNSPSSYRKRMGNLARATGSKILMVKQRLAPQNPFPAAFLDIFQTYLSLLAPPPNSPHEAIPAKNIVIAGDSSGSCLALGLLQVLLQLKRKNTVIKFHGNIIKPSEFIPAGLALLSVITELTNALPSYQRNIKHDIFPSPIEKLPYLEKRFPTCSIWPAKPARANLYCEAGMLAHPLASPVASLDWSGSCPLWFASGQEQIVDGARLVAQTAFSQGVPVVLQEYEGMPHTFFWMFGKAPQTRKILDEWAETIVALGEGKELVCKAEFIYAKGLTSEELDLENLVPFGVEEVREILWRKTLDYKVPPFHKQQRSSL
;
A
#
# COMPACT_ATOMS: atom_id res chain seq x y z
N MET A 1 -24.77 13.07 -9.61
CA MET A 1 -23.60 13.12 -10.52
C MET A 1 -23.75 11.98 -11.50
N ASP A 2 -23.64 12.25 -12.78
CA ASP A 2 -23.61 11.22 -13.81
C ASP A 2 -22.17 10.73 -14.00
N PHE A 3 -21.90 9.48 -13.62
CA PHE A 3 -20.58 8.86 -13.67
C PHE A 3 -20.19 8.38 -15.07
N GLN A 4 -21.09 8.44 -16.06
CA GLN A 4 -20.78 8.10 -17.45
C GLN A 4 -20.26 9.30 -18.25
N ASN A 5 -20.27 10.49 -17.65
CA ASN A 5 -19.82 11.73 -18.27
C ASN A 5 -18.50 12.20 -17.67
N ILE A 6 -17.42 12.10 -18.45
CA ILE A 6 -16.07 12.50 -18.04
C ILE A 6 -15.98 13.97 -17.58
N LYS A 7 -16.81 14.87 -18.13
CA LYS A 7 -16.83 16.28 -17.70
C LYS A 7 -17.34 16.41 -16.27
N HIS A 8 -18.35 15.62 -15.90
CA HIS A 8 -18.87 15.60 -14.53
C HIS A 8 -17.87 14.99 -13.55
N LEU A 9 -17.19 13.90 -13.94
CA LEU A 9 -16.12 13.29 -13.13
C LEU A 9 -15.00 14.30 -12.87
N THR A 10 -14.50 14.92 -13.93
CA THR A 10 -13.43 15.94 -13.87
C THR A 10 -13.82 17.13 -12.99
N ALA A 11 -15.06 17.61 -13.09
CA ALA A 11 -15.56 18.71 -12.26
C ALA A 11 -15.65 18.32 -10.77
N ALA A 12 -16.16 17.12 -10.47
CA ALA A 12 -16.24 16.61 -9.10
C ALA A 12 -14.84 16.41 -8.49
N THR A 13 -13.91 15.83 -9.24
CA THR A 13 -12.52 15.67 -8.82
C THR A 13 -11.86 17.01 -8.52
N LYS A 14 -12.06 18.03 -9.38
CA LYS A 14 -11.55 19.38 -9.14
C LYS A 14 -12.06 19.94 -7.82
N GLN A 15 -13.35 19.82 -7.54
CA GLN A 15 -13.95 20.29 -6.28
C GLN A 15 -13.37 19.55 -5.06
N MET A 16 -13.16 18.24 -5.17
CA MET A 16 -12.54 17.45 -4.11
C MET A 16 -11.10 17.88 -3.84
N ARG A 17 -10.31 18.09 -4.90
CA ARG A 17 -8.93 18.57 -4.78
C ARG A 17 -8.87 19.93 -4.09
N GLU A 18 -9.71 20.89 -4.49
CA GLU A 18 -9.75 22.22 -3.89
C GLU A 18 -10.10 22.16 -2.40
N LYS A 19 -11.08 21.32 -2.04
CA LYS A 19 -11.43 21.08 -0.63
C LYS A 19 -10.28 20.45 0.15
N TYR A 20 -9.72 19.35 -0.37
CA TYR A 20 -8.59 18.65 0.24
C TYR A 20 -7.41 19.60 0.46
N TRP A 21 -7.09 20.43 -0.53
CA TRP A 21 -6.00 21.40 -0.45
C TRP A 21 -6.21 22.43 0.67
N ASN A 22 -7.42 23.00 0.76
CA ASN A 22 -7.76 23.98 1.80
C ASN A 22 -7.66 23.38 3.22
N ASP A 23 -8.10 22.14 3.39
CA ASP A 23 -8.03 21.44 4.67
C ASP A 23 -6.58 21.05 5.00
N ALA A 24 -5.83 20.52 4.02
CA ALA A 24 -4.48 20.01 4.20
C ALA A 24 -3.47 21.11 4.55
N ILE A 25 -3.58 22.32 3.99
CA ILE A 25 -2.61 23.40 4.26
C ILE A 25 -2.82 24.06 5.63
N SER A 26 -3.99 23.86 6.26
CA SER A 26 -4.38 24.49 7.52
C SER A 26 -4.40 23.52 8.71
N THR A 27 -4.25 22.22 8.46
CA THR A 27 -4.31 21.18 9.50
C THR A 27 -2.93 20.57 9.74
N SER A 28 -2.44 20.59 10.98
CA SER A 28 -1.12 20.01 11.31
C SER A 28 -1.11 18.48 11.17
N ILE A 29 0.06 17.91 10.91
CA ILE A 29 0.22 16.46 10.69
C ILE A 29 -0.29 15.65 11.91
N SER A 30 -0.04 16.11 13.14
CA SER A 30 -0.51 15.40 14.34
C SER A 30 -2.03 15.34 14.44
N VAL A 31 -2.73 16.41 14.01
CA VAL A 31 -4.20 16.46 14.00
C VAL A 31 -4.75 15.53 12.90
N GLN A 32 -4.16 15.55 11.70
CA GLN A 32 -4.54 14.64 10.62
C GLN A 32 -4.35 13.17 11.02
N GLN A 33 -3.23 12.84 11.65
CA GLN A 33 -2.97 11.50 12.18
C GLN A 33 -3.96 11.11 13.27
N ALA A 34 -4.18 11.97 14.26
CA ALA A 34 -5.12 11.70 15.35
C ALA A 34 -6.55 11.48 14.83
N ALA A 35 -6.97 12.16 13.76
CA ALA A 35 -8.28 11.97 13.15
C ALA A 35 -8.44 10.62 12.44
N THR A 36 -7.37 10.11 11.82
CA THR A 36 -7.42 8.91 10.96
C THR A 36 -6.97 7.62 11.66
N THR A 37 -6.34 7.73 12.84
CA THR A 37 -5.80 6.59 13.61
C THR A 37 -6.65 6.20 14.82
N GLN A 38 -7.81 6.84 15.01
CA GLN A 38 -8.73 6.54 16.11
C GLN A 38 -9.19 5.09 16.04
N ASP A 39 -9.15 4.39 17.17
CA ASP A 39 -9.74 3.07 17.28
C ASP A 39 -11.24 3.18 17.53
N LEU A 40 -12.00 3.37 16.45
CA LEU A 40 -13.46 3.45 16.50
C LEU A 40 -14.08 2.12 16.96
N PRO A 41 -15.27 2.11 17.59
CA PRO A 41 -15.94 0.86 17.97
C PRO A 41 -16.22 -0.06 16.77
N VAL A 42 -16.06 -1.37 16.97
CA VAL A 42 -16.46 -2.37 15.97
C VAL A 42 -17.98 -2.47 15.96
N LYS A 43 -18.59 -2.37 14.76
CA LYS A 43 -20.04 -2.44 14.55
C LYS A 43 -20.36 -3.18 13.27
N GLY A 44 -21.52 -3.82 13.25
CA GLY A 44 -22.09 -4.39 12.04
C GLY A 44 -21.64 -5.82 11.75
N PRO A 45 -21.81 -6.31 10.52
CA PRO A 45 -21.54 -7.69 10.14
C PRO A 45 -20.04 -7.97 9.93
N VAL A 46 -19.21 -7.60 10.90
CA VAL A 46 -17.76 -7.76 10.85
C VAL A 46 -17.25 -8.40 12.13
N TRP A 47 -16.46 -9.47 11.98
CA TRP A 47 -15.59 -9.99 13.03
C TRP A 47 -14.28 -9.21 13.04
N VAL A 48 -13.83 -8.84 14.23
CA VAL A 48 -12.53 -8.23 14.47
C VAL A 48 -11.88 -9.00 15.61
N SER A 49 -10.68 -9.53 15.39
CA SER A 49 -9.85 -10.13 16.45
C SER A 49 -8.48 -9.43 16.45
N LYS A 50 -8.13 -8.83 17.59
CA LYS A 50 -6.90 -8.08 17.81
C LYS A 50 -5.89 -8.95 18.53
N PHE A 51 -4.64 -8.89 18.10
CA PHE A 51 -3.53 -9.57 18.76
C PHE A 51 -2.22 -8.81 18.52
N THR A 52 -1.18 -9.18 19.25
CA THR A 52 0.15 -8.61 19.08
C THR A 52 1.12 -9.70 18.66
N ILE A 53 1.81 -9.49 17.55
CA ILE A 53 3.00 -10.28 17.20
C ILE A 53 4.13 -9.73 18.09
N PRO A 54 4.78 -10.52 18.95
CA PRO A 54 5.91 -10.03 19.74
C PRO A 54 7.06 -9.61 18.81
N SER A 55 7.96 -8.75 19.28
CA SER A 55 9.23 -8.54 18.57
C SER A 55 9.95 -9.89 18.36
N PRO A 56 10.58 -10.12 17.21
CA PRO A 56 11.43 -11.29 16.99
C PRO A 56 12.47 -11.45 18.10
N VAL A 57 12.53 -12.66 18.66
CA VAL A 57 13.45 -13.04 19.76
C VAL A 57 14.69 -13.74 19.20
N GLN A 58 15.55 -14.30 20.07
CA GLN A 58 16.81 -14.98 19.72
C GLN A 58 16.74 -15.82 18.42
N ASP A 59 17.80 -15.69 17.62
CA ASP A 59 17.98 -16.30 16.28
C ASP A 59 17.02 -15.75 15.19
N ASP A 60 16.75 -14.44 15.20
CA ASP A 60 16.12 -13.70 14.09
C ASP A 60 17.18 -13.04 13.20
N ASN A 61 16.95 -13.06 11.88
CA ASN A 61 17.75 -12.28 10.92
C ASN A 61 16.90 -11.38 10.01
N SER A 62 15.57 -11.33 10.21
CA SER A 62 14.65 -10.62 9.31
C SER A 62 14.99 -9.14 9.16
N ARG A 63 15.28 -8.47 10.28
CA ARG A 63 15.65 -7.04 10.27
C ARG A 63 16.93 -6.78 9.50
N ASP A 64 17.98 -7.53 9.80
CA ASP A 64 19.31 -7.28 9.22
C ASP A 64 19.35 -7.65 7.73
N LEU A 65 18.57 -8.65 7.30
CA LEU A 65 18.37 -8.95 5.88
C LEU A 65 17.71 -7.78 5.14
N LEU A 66 16.64 -7.19 5.70
CA LEU A 66 15.99 -6.04 5.08
C LEU A 66 16.94 -4.84 4.99
N LEU A 67 17.61 -4.50 6.10
CA LEU A 67 18.54 -3.37 6.12
C LEU A 67 19.74 -3.61 5.20
N GLY A 68 20.24 -4.85 5.09
CA GLY A 68 21.31 -5.21 4.17
C GLY A 68 20.91 -4.99 2.70
N LEU A 69 19.68 -5.34 2.31
CA LEU A 69 19.17 -5.06 0.97
C LEU A 69 18.99 -3.57 0.71
N ILE A 70 18.60 -2.78 1.72
CA ILE A 70 18.56 -1.31 1.58
C ILE A 70 19.97 -0.77 1.38
N ASP A 71 20.96 -1.24 2.15
CA ASP A 71 22.34 -0.77 2.01
C ASP A 71 22.94 -1.14 0.64
N GLU A 72 22.66 -2.35 0.13
CA GLU A 72 23.14 -2.82 -1.18
C GLU A 72 22.67 -1.94 -2.34
N HIS A 73 21.44 -1.41 -2.25
CA HIS A 73 20.85 -0.56 -3.29
C HIS A 73 20.93 0.95 -3.00
N ASN A 74 21.57 1.33 -1.89
CA ASN A 74 21.81 2.73 -1.52
C ASN A 74 23.08 3.28 -2.20
N SER A 75 23.07 3.34 -3.54
CA SER A 75 24.22 3.72 -4.36
C SER A 75 24.80 5.11 -4.08
N HIS A 76 24.03 5.97 -3.42
CA HIS A 76 24.41 7.35 -3.11
C HIS A 76 24.77 7.56 -1.62
N ASN A 77 24.89 6.49 -0.83
CA ASN A 77 25.23 6.54 0.59
C ASN A 77 24.33 7.51 1.39
N VAL A 78 23.04 7.56 1.04
CA VAL A 78 22.08 8.44 1.71
C VAL A 78 21.85 7.92 3.12
N HIS A 79 22.01 8.76 4.12
CA HIS A 79 21.68 8.40 5.49
C HIS A 79 20.19 8.05 5.62
N TYR A 80 19.86 7.07 6.44
CA TYR A 80 18.48 6.74 6.80
C TYR A 80 18.43 6.10 8.19
N ASP A 81 17.27 6.18 8.84
CA ASP A 81 17.07 5.61 10.18
C ASP A 81 17.08 4.08 10.11
N ARG A 82 17.73 3.41 11.07
CA ARG A 82 17.78 1.94 11.14
C ARG A 82 16.87 1.43 12.26
N PRO A 83 15.54 1.32 12.04
CA PRO A 83 14.56 1.05 13.08
C PRO A 83 14.76 -0.33 13.72
N ASN A 84 14.44 -0.48 15.00
CA ASN A 84 14.36 -1.79 15.64
C ASN A 84 13.09 -2.54 15.21
N SER A 85 13.12 -3.87 15.38
CA SER A 85 11.91 -4.70 15.33
C SER A 85 11.09 -4.45 16.60
N GLU A 86 9.82 -4.08 16.44
CA GLU A 86 8.91 -3.72 17.54
C GLU A 86 7.73 -4.71 17.61
N PRO A 87 7.02 -4.81 18.75
CA PRO A 87 5.80 -5.60 18.81
C PRO A 87 4.75 -5.03 17.84
N LEU A 88 4.17 -5.89 17.00
CA LEU A 88 3.27 -5.47 15.92
C LEU A 88 1.82 -5.69 16.34
N SER A 89 1.08 -4.59 16.49
CA SER A 89 -0.36 -4.63 16.73
C SER A 89 -1.11 -5.03 15.45
N CYS A 90 -1.79 -6.16 15.49
CA CYS A 90 -2.43 -6.75 14.33
C CYS A 90 -3.93 -6.96 14.53
N GLN A 91 -4.66 -7.02 13.43
CA GLN A 91 -6.10 -7.23 13.41
C GLN A 91 -6.48 -8.24 12.33
N TRP A 92 -7.08 -9.35 12.74
CA TRP A 92 -7.85 -10.22 11.87
C TRP A 92 -9.25 -9.65 11.64
N THR A 93 -9.69 -9.66 10.40
CA THR A 93 -11.03 -9.22 9.98
C THR A 93 -11.70 -10.31 9.16
N GLY A 94 -12.99 -10.54 9.41
CA GLY A 94 -13.82 -11.45 8.63
C GLY A 94 -15.28 -11.01 8.61
N TYR A 95 -16.08 -11.67 7.79
CA TYR A 95 -17.51 -11.37 7.69
C TYR A 95 -18.30 -12.07 8.80
N ARG A 96 -19.23 -11.34 9.43
CA ARG A 96 -20.13 -11.88 10.46
C ARG A 96 -21.53 -12.02 9.87
N GLU A 97 -21.83 -13.22 9.38
CA GLU A 97 -23.08 -13.54 8.68
C GLU A 97 -24.33 -13.38 9.57
N GLY A 98 -25.45 -12.97 8.97
CA GLY A 98 -26.73 -12.88 9.66
C GLY A 98 -26.86 -11.74 10.67
N VAL A 99 -25.91 -10.79 10.69
CA VAL A 99 -25.88 -9.71 11.68
C VAL A 99 -26.23 -8.34 11.08
N ASP A 100 -27.03 -7.56 11.83
CA ASP A 100 -27.43 -6.20 11.47
C ASP A 100 -26.24 -5.23 11.33
N ALA A 101 -26.39 -4.22 10.47
CA ALA A 101 -25.38 -3.21 10.16
C ALA A 101 -24.86 -2.40 11.37
N ASN A 102 -25.66 -2.28 12.43
CA ASN A 102 -25.30 -1.52 13.64
C ASN A 102 -25.10 -2.40 14.86
N ALA A 103 -25.18 -3.72 14.73
CA ALA A 103 -25.03 -4.63 15.84
C ALA A 103 -23.69 -4.41 16.57
N PRO A 104 -23.70 -4.44 17.92
CA PRO A 104 -22.48 -4.24 18.68
C PRO A 104 -21.48 -5.39 18.49
N GLU A 105 -20.23 -5.11 18.85
CA GLU A 105 -19.19 -6.11 18.97
C GLU A 105 -19.53 -7.12 20.09
N PRO A 106 -19.32 -8.44 19.88
CA PRO A 106 -19.54 -9.43 20.93
C PRO A 106 -18.52 -9.28 22.05
N LYS A 107 -19.00 -9.38 23.30
CA LYS A 107 -18.17 -9.31 24.52
C LYS A 107 -17.57 -10.68 24.85
N ILE A 108 -16.73 -11.20 23.97
CA ILE A 108 -16.00 -12.47 24.10
C ILE A 108 -14.49 -12.23 23.92
N SER A 109 -13.65 -13.19 24.28
CA SER A 109 -12.19 -13.04 24.16
C SER A 109 -11.72 -12.93 22.70
N GLU A 110 -10.56 -12.32 22.46
CA GLU A 110 -9.99 -12.18 21.10
C GLU A 110 -9.75 -13.53 20.42
N SER A 111 -9.36 -14.56 21.17
CA SER A 111 -9.21 -15.93 20.68
C SER A 111 -10.55 -16.56 20.29
N GLU A 112 -11.62 -16.28 21.03
CA GLU A 112 -12.97 -16.71 20.64
C GLU A 112 -13.48 -15.98 19.40
N LYS A 113 -13.22 -14.67 19.30
CA LYS A 113 -13.53 -13.90 18.08
C LYS A 113 -12.79 -14.47 16.88
N PHE A 114 -11.50 -14.79 17.01
CA PHE A 114 -10.73 -15.39 15.92
C PHE A 114 -11.29 -16.75 15.50
N ARG A 115 -11.65 -17.61 16.46
CA ARG A 115 -12.25 -18.91 16.16
C ARG A 115 -13.56 -18.79 15.39
N HIS A 116 -14.46 -17.92 15.83
CA HIS A 116 -15.73 -17.66 15.12
C HIS A 116 -15.51 -17.04 13.75
N LEU A 117 -14.53 -16.15 13.62
CA LEU A 117 -14.11 -15.58 12.35
C LEU A 117 -13.69 -16.69 11.37
N VAL A 118 -12.79 -17.59 11.80
CA VAL A 118 -12.29 -18.69 10.95
C VAL A 118 -13.41 -19.67 10.61
N GLN A 119 -14.28 -20.03 11.58
CA GLN A 119 -15.44 -20.89 11.33
C GLN A 119 -16.42 -20.30 10.30
N GLY A 120 -16.48 -18.97 10.19
CA GLY A 120 -17.29 -18.27 9.19
C GLY A 120 -16.61 -18.07 7.83
N THR A 121 -15.36 -18.51 7.65
CA THR A 121 -14.71 -18.46 6.33
C THR A 121 -15.16 -19.62 5.45
N THR A 122 -15.27 -19.37 4.14
CA THR A 122 -15.60 -20.40 3.12
C THR A 122 -14.41 -20.68 2.19
N SER A 123 -13.26 -20.04 2.45
CA SER A 123 -12.03 -20.20 1.69
C SER A 123 -10.82 -20.35 2.63
N PRO A 124 -9.85 -21.23 2.32
CA PRO A 124 -8.60 -21.31 3.08
C PRO A 124 -7.70 -20.08 2.89
N LEU A 125 -7.98 -19.26 1.89
CA LEU A 125 -7.24 -18.05 1.53
C LEU A 125 -7.12 -17.08 2.71
N THR A 126 -5.94 -16.48 2.82
CA THR A 126 -5.65 -15.35 3.68
C THR A 126 -5.30 -14.15 2.82
N ILE A 127 -5.97 -13.03 3.07
CA ILE A 127 -5.60 -11.76 2.45
C ILE A 127 -4.71 -11.01 3.43
N PHE A 128 -3.47 -10.72 3.06
CA PHE A 128 -2.65 -9.76 3.79
C PHE A 128 -2.90 -8.37 3.20
N TYR A 129 -3.70 -7.56 3.89
CA TYR A 129 -4.10 -6.25 3.39
C TYR A 129 -3.20 -5.15 3.96
N ILE A 130 -2.57 -4.37 3.08
CA ILE A 130 -1.70 -3.25 3.44
C ILE A 130 -2.41 -1.95 3.04
N TYR A 131 -2.79 -1.16 4.05
CA TYR A 131 -3.60 0.04 3.82
C TYR A 131 -2.80 1.25 3.33
N GLY A 132 -3.46 2.07 2.52
CA GLY A 132 -2.99 3.38 2.10
C GLY A 132 -3.16 4.47 3.15
N GLY A 133 -2.50 5.61 2.92
CA GLY A 133 -2.54 6.79 3.79
C GLY A 133 -1.32 7.69 3.64
N SER A 134 -0.67 7.67 2.46
CA SER A 134 0.60 8.37 2.21
C SER A 134 1.67 8.07 3.26
N PHE A 135 1.68 6.86 3.82
CA PHE A 135 2.56 6.40 4.93
C PHE A 135 2.40 7.15 6.26
N VAL A 136 1.49 8.12 6.32
CA VAL A 136 1.32 9.07 7.43
C VAL A 136 -0.01 8.89 8.11
N LEU A 137 -1.05 8.41 7.42
CA LEU A 137 -2.43 8.40 7.88
C LEU A 137 -2.99 6.98 8.00
N ASN A 138 -4.19 6.93 8.58
CA ASN A 138 -5.05 5.76 8.68
C ASN A 138 -4.56 4.67 9.66
N SER A 139 -5.43 3.70 9.87
CA SER A 139 -5.19 2.53 10.72
C SER A 139 -6.13 1.39 10.30
N PRO A 140 -5.90 0.14 10.76
CA PRO A 140 -6.84 -0.96 10.50
C PRO A 140 -8.30 -0.65 10.88
N SER A 141 -8.52 0.19 11.90
CA SER A 141 -9.85 0.60 12.33
C SER A 141 -10.63 1.31 11.22
N SER A 142 -9.98 2.21 10.48
CA SER A 142 -10.59 2.97 9.38
C SER A 142 -11.00 2.13 8.16
N TYR A 143 -10.50 0.89 8.06
CA TYR A 143 -10.78 -0.02 6.94
C TYR A 143 -11.81 -1.12 7.26
N ARG A 144 -12.22 -1.29 8.52
CA ARG A 144 -13.05 -2.44 8.97
C ARG A 144 -14.26 -2.73 8.11
N LYS A 145 -15.04 -1.70 7.74
CA LYS A 145 -16.23 -1.88 6.89
C LYS A 145 -15.87 -2.38 5.49
N ARG A 146 -14.81 -1.80 4.89
CA ARG A 146 -14.33 -2.18 3.55
C ARG A 146 -13.80 -3.62 3.57
N MET A 147 -13.03 -3.96 4.59
CA MET A 147 -12.47 -5.30 4.76
C MET A 147 -13.54 -6.34 5.09
N GLY A 148 -14.58 -5.98 5.87
CA GLY A 148 -15.73 -6.85 6.07
C GLY A 148 -16.46 -7.18 4.77
N ASN A 149 -16.61 -6.19 3.87
CA ASN A 149 -17.19 -6.42 2.54
C ASN A 149 -16.28 -7.30 1.66
N LEU A 150 -14.95 -7.07 1.67
CA LEU A 150 -14.01 -7.90 0.93
C LEU A 150 -14.00 -9.35 1.46
N ALA A 151 -13.98 -9.53 2.78
CA ALA A 151 -14.06 -10.83 3.42
C ALA A 151 -15.35 -11.57 3.05
N ARG A 152 -16.47 -10.84 2.94
CA ARG A 152 -17.74 -11.40 2.45
C ARG A 152 -17.63 -11.84 0.99
N ALA A 153 -17.07 -10.99 0.13
CA ALA A 153 -16.99 -11.26 -1.31
C ALA A 153 -16.04 -12.41 -1.64
N THR A 154 -14.99 -12.59 -0.84
CA THR A 154 -13.92 -13.59 -1.08
C THR A 154 -14.05 -14.83 -0.20
N GLY A 155 -14.97 -14.84 0.77
CA GLY A 155 -15.06 -15.90 1.79
C GLY A 155 -13.83 -16.04 2.68
N SER A 156 -12.91 -15.08 2.66
CA SER A 156 -11.56 -15.19 3.22
C SER A 156 -11.39 -14.42 4.53
N LYS A 157 -10.35 -14.78 5.29
CA LYS A 157 -9.87 -13.99 6.44
C LYS A 157 -8.83 -12.97 6.01
N ILE A 158 -8.83 -11.81 6.65
CA ILE A 158 -7.95 -10.69 6.30
C ILE A 158 -7.09 -10.31 7.50
N LEU A 159 -5.76 -10.26 7.32
CA LEU A 159 -4.83 -9.72 8.31
C LEU A 159 -4.43 -8.29 7.91
N MET A 160 -4.47 -7.37 8.87
CA MET A 160 -3.85 -6.04 8.76
C MET A 160 -2.97 -5.79 9.99
N VAL A 161 -1.74 -5.33 9.76
CA VAL A 161 -0.89 -4.78 10.83
C VAL A 161 -1.14 -3.28 10.94
N LYS A 162 -1.08 -2.72 12.15
CA LYS A 162 -1.01 -1.27 12.35
C LYS A 162 0.44 -0.82 12.15
N GLN A 163 0.90 -0.74 10.89
CA GLN A 163 2.28 -0.32 10.61
C GLN A 163 2.60 1.05 11.21
N ARG A 164 3.87 1.24 11.62
CA ARG A 164 4.38 2.53 12.09
C ARG A 164 4.22 3.59 11.02
N LEU A 165 3.86 4.81 11.44
CA LEU A 165 3.60 5.93 10.55
C LEU A 165 4.76 6.93 10.58
N ALA A 166 5.03 7.52 9.42
CA ALA A 166 5.86 8.71 9.29
C ALA A 166 5.06 9.95 9.74
N PRO A 167 5.72 11.05 10.13
CA PRO A 167 7.16 11.26 10.16
C PRO A 167 7.87 10.70 11.40
N GLN A 168 7.17 10.23 12.43
CA GLN A 168 7.80 9.72 13.65
C GLN A 168 8.70 8.51 13.37
N ASN A 169 8.30 7.68 12.41
CA ASN A 169 9.01 6.49 12.00
C ASN A 169 9.19 6.52 10.47
N PRO A 170 10.25 7.17 9.95
CA PRO A 170 10.46 7.23 8.51
C PRO A 170 10.84 5.86 7.93
N PHE A 171 10.89 5.77 6.60
CA PHE A 171 11.43 4.61 5.90
C PHE A 171 12.77 4.18 6.51
N PRO A 172 12.96 2.87 6.80
CA PRO A 172 12.12 1.74 6.42
C PRO A 172 11.19 1.21 7.53
N ALA A 173 10.81 1.99 8.54
CA ALA A 173 10.10 1.47 9.72
C ALA A 173 8.75 0.77 9.40
N ALA A 174 7.86 1.45 8.66
CA ALA A 174 6.60 0.84 8.21
C ALA A 174 6.87 -0.43 7.37
N PHE A 175 7.93 -0.39 6.56
CA PHE A 175 8.26 -1.47 5.66
C PHE A 175 8.78 -2.71 6.39
N LEU A 176 9.60 -2.52 7.45
CA LEU A 176 10.00 -3.59 8.36
C LEU A 176 8.79 -4.25 9.03
N ASP A 177 7.80 -3.46 9.46
CA ASP A 177 6.57 -3.99 10.08
C ASP A 177 5.78 -4.86 9.08
N ILE A 178 5.65 -4.40 7.83
CA ILE A 178 4.99 -5.18 6.76
C ILE A 178 5.74 -6.48 6.48
N PHE A 179 7.07 -6.42 6.36
CA PHE A 179 7.88 -7.60 6.12
C PHE A 179 7.73 -8.63 7.25
N GLN A 180 7.90 -8.22 8.50
CA GLN A 180 7.79 -9.12 9.65
C GLN A 180 6.35 -9.63 9.86
N THR A 181 5.33 -8.85 9.52
CA THR A 181 3.93 -9.34 9.52
C THR A 181 3.74 -10.45 8.50
N TYR A 182 4.28 -10.29 7.28
CA TYR A 182 4.22 -11.34 6.27
C TYR A 182 4.96 -12.62 6.73
N LEU A 183 6.15 -12.48 7.32
CA LEU A 183 6.88 -13.61 7.88
C LEU A 183 6.09 -14.30 9.00
N SER A 184 5.34 -13.56 9.82
CA SER A 184 4.48 -14.14 10.85
C SER A 184 3.34 -14.99 10.28
N LEU A 185 2.85 -14.70 9.07
CA LEU A 185 1.88 -15.56 8.40
C LEU A 185 2.50 -16.91 8.02
N LEU A 186 3.74 -16.90 7.53
CA LEU A 186 4.47 -18.10 7.12
C LEU A 186 4.96 -18.92 8.31
N ALA A 187 5.45 -18.25 9.34
CA ALA A 187 6.06 -18.83 10.52
C ALA A 187 5.63 -18.07 11.79
N PRO A 188 4.40 -18.33 12.29
CA PRO A 188 3.85 -17.59 13.41
C PRO A 188 4.69 -17.77 14.68
N PRO A 189 4.86 -16.70 15.49
CA PRO A 189 5.45 -16.84 16.82
C PRO A 189 4.60 -17.74 17.73
N PRO A 190 5.19 -18.28 18.82
CA PRO A 190 4.44 -18.98 19.86
C PRO A 190 3.23 -18.18 20.34
N ASN A 191 2.11 -18.87 20.57
CA ASN A 191 0.84 -18.30 21.01
C ASN A 191 0.14 -17.38 19.98
N SER A 192 0.56 -17.40 18.72
CA SER A 192 -0.21 -16.77 17.64
C SER A 192 -1.62 -17.38 17.56
N PRO A 193 -2.65 -16.59 17.18
CA PRO A 193 -4.01 -17.12 17.06
C PRO A 193 -4.16 -18.08 15.87
N HIS A 194 -3.21 -18.11 14.94
CA HIS A 194 -3.25 -18.90 13.71
C HIS A 194 -2.02 -19.81 13.58
N GLU A 195 -2.18 -20.86 12.79
CA GLU A 195 -1.09 -21.74 12.35
C GLU A 195 -0.36 -21.16 11.15
N ALA A 196 0.76 -21.78 10.77
CA ALA A 196 1.53 -21.40 9.58
C ALA A 196 0.66 -21.50 8.32
N ILE A 197 0.66 -20.43 7.51
CA ILE A 197 -0.09 -20.35 6.27
C ILE A 197 0.88 -20.50 5.11
N PRO A 198 0.73 -21.51 4.24
CA PRO A 198 1.55 -21.62 3.03
C PRO A 198 1.41 -20.36 2.17
N ALA A 199 2.52 -19.85 1.64
CA ALA A 199 2.51 -18.61 0.84
C ALA A 199 1.56 -18.65 -0.36
N LYS A 200 1.38 -19.82 -0.98
CA LYS A 200 0.39 -20.06 -2.05
C LYS A 200 -1.08 -19.88 -1.62
N ASN A 201 -1.35 -19.75 -0.33
CA ASN A 201 -2.67 -19.45 0.24
C ASN A 201 -2.73 -18.00 0.78
N ILE A 202 -1.78 -17.15 0.40
CA ILE A 202 -1.73 -15.73 0.79
C ILE A 202 -1.80 -14.89 -0.47
N VAL A 203 -2.79 -14.01 -0.55
CA VAL A 203 -2.81 -12.91 -1.53
C VAL A 203 -2.48 -11.61 -0.81
N ILE A 204 -1.51 -10.86 -1.32
CA ILE A 204 -1.20 -9.53 -0.80
C ILE A 204 -2.07 -8.52 -1.55
N ALA A 205 -2.87 -7.77 -0.81
CA ALA A 205 -3.76 -6.76 -1.35
C ALA A 205 -3.46 -5.41 -0.69
N GLY A 206 -3.74 -4.31 -1.37
CA GLY A 206 -3.48 -3.00 -0.80
C GLY A 206 -3.80 -1.86 -1.73
N ASP A 207 -3.88 -0.66 -1.18
CA ASP A 207 -4.23 0.54 -1.91
C ASP A 207 -3.25 1.69 -1.67
N SER A 208 -3.05 2.56 -2.67
CA SER A 208 -2.28 3.80 -2.52
C SER A 208 -0.88 3.52 -1.94
N SER A 209 -0.42 4.21 -0.89
CA SER A 209 0.88 3.94 -0.26
C SER A 209 1.05 2.49 0.23
N GLY A 210 -0.04 1.78 0.53
CA GLY A 210 0.00 0.36 0.89
C GLY A 210 0.38 -0.54 -0.27
N SER A 211 -0.02 -0.19 -1.50
CA SER A 211 0.43 -0.88 -2.72
C SER A 211 1.94 -0.72 -2.95
N CYS A 212 2.50 0.44 -2.61
CA CYS A 212 3.94 0.69 -2.67
C CYS A 212 4.70 -0.23 -1.70
N LEU A 213 4.21 -0.37 -0.46
CA LEU A 213 4.77 -1.31 0.53
C LEU A 213 4.62 -2.77 0.09
N ALA A 214 3.50 -3.13 -0.55
CA ALA A 214 3.27 -4.48 -1.08
C ALA A 214 4.27 -4.86 -2.18
N LEU A 215 4.52 -3.94 -3.13
CA LEU A 215 5.51 -4.13 -4.20
C LEU A 215 6.94 -4.17 -3.64
N GLY A 216 7.26 -3.29 -2.68
CA GLY A 216 8.54 -3.35 -1.97
C GLY A 216 8.74 -4.69 -1.27
N LEU A 217 7.70 -5.22 -0.61
CA LEU A 217 7.75 -6.52 0.08
C LEU A 217 8.05 -7.64 -0.92
N LEU A 218 7.33 -7.67 -2.05
CA LEU A 218 7.59 -8.64 -3.10
C LEU A 218 9.04 -8.54 -3.62
N GLN A 219 9.57 -7.34 -3.80
CA GLN A 219 10.97 -7.14 -4.21
C GLN A 219 11.98 -7.69 -3.19
N VAL A 220 11.75 -7.51 -1.89
CA VAL A 220 12.59 -8.13 -0.84
C VAL A 220 12.54 -9.64 -0.93
N LEU A 221 11.35 -10.22 -1.03
CA LEU A 221 11.17 -11.68 -1.10
C LEU A 221 11.86 -12.28 -2.33
N LEU A 222 11.75 -11.61 -3.49
CA LEU A 222 12.41 -12.03 -4.73
C LEU A 222 13.93 -11.98 -4.64
N GLN A 223 14.48 -10.89 -4.09
CA GLN A 223 15.92 -10.74 -3.93
C GLN A 223 16.50 -11.77 -2.96
N LEU A 224 15.87 -11.99 -1.81
CA LEU A 224 16.29 -13.02 -0.85
C LEU A 224 16.17 -14.43 -1.44
N LYS A 225 15.12 -14.69 -2.23
CA LYS A 225 14.95 -15.97 -2.93
C LYS A 225 16.07 -16.21 -3.94
N ARG A 226 16.41 -15.23 -4.78
CA ARG A 226 17.51 -15.31 -5.76
C ARG A 226 18.87 -15.51 -5.09
N LYS A 227 19.09 -14.89 -3.93
CA LYS A 227 20.28 -15.08 -3.09
C LYS A 227 20.26 -16.41 -2.32
N ASN A 228 19.25 -17.26 -2.51
CA ASN A 228 19.05 -18.52 -1.79
C ASN A 228 19.17 -18.35 -0.25
N THR A 229 18.69 -17.22 0.26
CA THR A 229 18.85 -16.83 1.67
C THR A 229 17.77 -17.45 2.54
N VAL A 230 18.16 -18.08 3.64
CA VAL A 230 17.22 -18.58 4.65
C VAL A 230 16.86 -17.45 5.61
N ILE A 231 15.56 -17.27 5.87
CA ILE A 231 15.07 -16.34 6.88
C ILE A 231 14.83 -17.12 8.16
N LYS A 232 15.40 -16.62 9.26
CA LYS A 232 15.10 -17.09 10.60
C LYS A 232 14.21 -16.07 11.29
N PHE A 233 13.07 -16.53 11.81
CA PHE A 233 12.03 -15.67 12.36
C PHE A 233 11.33 -16.36 13.52
N HIS A 234 11.42 -15.80 14.73
CA HIS A 234 10.91 -16.41 15.97
C HIS A 234 11.37 -17.87 16.19
N GLY A 235 12.64 -18.18 15.87
CA GLY A 235 13.20 -19.53 15.98
C GLY A 235 12.74 -20.51 14.89
N ASN A 236 11.86 -20.08 13.99
CA ASN A 236 11.47 -20.86 12.81
C ASN A 236 12.40 -20.57 11.64
N ILE A 237 12.50 -21.53 10.72
CA ILE A 237 13.25 -21.43 9.47
C ILE A 237 12.26 -21.33 8.31
N ILE A 238 12.37 -20.28 7.51
CA ILE A 238 11.59 -20.09 6.28
C ILE A 238 12.55 -20.21 5.10
N LYS A 239 12.31 -21.17 4.19
CA LYS A 239 13.18 -21.41 3.04
C LYS A 239 12.80 -20.53 1.86
N PRO A 240 13.75 -20.22 0.94
CA PRO A 240 13.48 -19.49 -0.31
C PRO A 240 12.27 -19.96 -1.13
N SER A 241 11.98 -21.27 -1.12
CA SER A 241 10.83 -21.85 -1.82
C SER A 241 9.48 -21.43 -1.24
N GLU A 242 9.44 -20.91 -0.02
CA GLU A 242 8.23 -20.60 0.75
C GLU A 242 7.92 -19.10 0.76
N PHE A 243 8.74 -18.26 0.11
CA PHE A 243 8.62 -16.80 0.23
C PHE A 243 7.50 -16.18 -0.57
N ILE A 244 7.22 -16.69 -1.77
CA ILE A 244 6.43 -15.96 -2.77
C ILE A 244 4.93 -16.22 -2.56
N PRO A 245 4.11 -15.16 -2.37
CA PRO A 245 2.67 -15.29 -2.17
C PRO A 245 1.96 -15.82 -3.43
N ALA A 246 0.67 -16.14 -3.32
CA ALA A 246 -0.16 -16.57 -4.44
C ALA A 246 -0.30 -15.50 -5.54
N GLY A 247 -0.29 -14.22 -5.16
CA GLY A 247 -0.39 -13.09 -6.08
C GLY A 247 -0.52 -11.76 -5.34
N LEU A 248 -0.37 -10.66 -6.10
CA LEU A 248 -0.65 -9.31 -5.64
C LEU A 248 -1.86 -8.74 -6.38
N ALA A 249 -2.82 -8.16 -5.65
CA ALA A 249 -4.00 -7.51 -6.21
C ALA A 249 -4.14 -6.10 -5.63
N LEU A 250 -3.64 -5.09 -6.35
CA LEU A 250 -3.40 -3.74 -5.85
C LEU A 250 -4.27 -2.69 -6.52
N LEU A 251 -4.67 -1.67 -5.76
CA LEU A 251 -5.53 -0.59 -6.20
C LEU A 251 -4.84 0.79 -6.09
N SER A 252 -5.06 1.69 -7.04
CA SER A 252 -4.46 3.03 -7.09
C SER A 252 -2.94 2.98 -6.84
N VAL A 253 -2.23 2.26 -7.70
CA VAL A 253 -0.91 1.71 -7.40
C VAL A 253 0.17 2.81 -7.36
N ILE A 254 0.73 3.08 -6.19
CA ILE A 254 1.90 3.96 -6.03
C ILE A 254 3.16 3.12 -6.19
N THR A 255 4.04 3.54 -7.11
CA THR A 255 5.33 2.88 -7.34
C THR A 255 6.52 3.84 -7.27
N GLU A 256 6.27 5.15 -7.16
CA GLU A 256 7.32 6.16 -7.05
C GLU A 256 6.87 7.33 -6.16
N LEU A 257 7.82 7.97 -5.49
CA LEU A 257 7.57 8.96 -4.43
C LEU A 257 8.14 10.36 -4.72
N THR A 258 8.77 10.56 -5.87
CA THR A 258 9.42 11.81 -6.27
C THR A 258 8.50 12.73 -7.07
N ASN A 259 7.36 12.22 -7.54
CA ASN A 259 6.40 12.91 -8.39
C ASN A 259 7.01 13.36 -9.73
N ALA A 260 7.87 12.54 -10.34
CA ALA A 260 8.68 12.93 -11.50
C ALA A 260 8.12 12.49 -12.86
N LEU A 261 7.26 11.47 -12.90
CA LEU A 261 6.84 10.84 -14.15
C LEU A 261 5.84 11.70 -14.95
N PRO A 262 5.75 11.55 -16.29
CA PRO A 262 4.93 12.42 -17.13
C PRO A 262 3.43 12.44 -16.76
N SER A 263 2.87 11.36 -16.24
CA SER A 263 1.48 11.29 -15.78
C SER A 263 1.13 12.34 -14.73
N TYR A 264 2.09 12.80 -13.92
CA TYR A 264 1.85 13.84 -12.93
C TYR A 264 1.42 15.16 -13.55
N GLN A 265 1.89 15.47 -14.76
CA GLN A 265 1.43 16.64 -15.50
C GLN A 265 0.24 16.31 -16.41
N ARG A 266 0.30 15.17 -17.10
CA ARG A 266 -0.72 14.76 -18.08
C ARG A 266 -2.11 14.60 -17.46
N ASN A 267 -2.18 14.05 -16.24
CA ASN A 267 -3.43 13.67 -15.59
C ASN A 267 -3.89 14.62 -14.48
N ILE A 268 -3.28 15.82 -14.34
CA ILE A 268 -3.64 16.81 -13.30
C ILE A 268 -5.15 17.05 -13.23
N LYS A 269 -5.85 17.14 -14.36
CA LYS A 269 -7.29 17.45 -14.38
C LYS A 269 -8.16 16.30 -13.84
N HIS A 270 -7.65 15.08 -13.81
CA HIS A 270 -8.40 13.87 -13.47
C HIS A 270 -8.19 13.39 -12.04
N ASP A 271 -7.32 14.04 -11.26
CA ASP A 271 -6.89 13.54 -9.97
C ASP A 271 -7.03 14.54 -8.81
N ILE A 272 -7.10 14.01 -7.59
CA ILE A 272 -7.26 14.74 -6.33
C ILE A 272 -5.95 15.28 -5.77
N PHE A 273 -4.79 14.82 -6.25
CA PHE A 273 -3.51 15.35 -5.79
C PHE A 273 -3.34 16.84 -6.14
N PRO A 274 -2.55 17.59 -5.35
CA PRO A 274 -2.31 19.01 -5.56
C PRO A 274 -1.82 19.36 -6.97
N SER A 275 -1.98 20.63 -7.37
CA SER A 275 -1.49 21.15 -8.64
C SER A 275 -0.72 22.48 -8.44
N PRO A 276 0.59 22.52 -8.76
CA PRO A 276 1.46 21.38 -9.07
C PRO A 276 1.65 20.49 -7.83
N ILE A 277 1.89 19.20 -8.03
CA ILE A 277 1.99 18.22 -6.92
C ILE A 277 3.19 18.48 -6.01
N GLU A 278 4.22 19.16 -6.52
CA GLU A 278 5.42 19.57 -5.79
C GLU A 278 5.14 20.67 -4.75
N LYS A 279 3.99 21.34 -4.82
CA LYS A 279 3.50 22.17 -3.70
C LYS A 279 2.98 21.22 -2.63
N LEU A 280 3.90 20.73 -1.81
CA LEU A 280 3.59 19.86 -0.69
C LEU A 280 3.19 20.74 0.50
N PRO A 281 1.94 20.65 1.02
CA PRO A 281 1.46 21.55 2.06
C PRO A 281 2.41 21.65 3.25
N TYR A 282 2.98 20.52 3.66
CA TYR A 282 3.86 20.41 4.81
C TYR A 282 5.23 21.09 4.63
N LEU A 283 5.58 21.59 3.43
CA LEU A 283 6.78 22.38 3.18
C LEU A 283 6.49 23.87 3.01
N GLU A 284 5.23 24.29 3.08
CA GLU A 284 4.83 25.69 2.91
C GLU A 284 5.08 26.51 4.19
N LYS A 285 5.49 27.79 4.03
CA LYS A 285 5.84 28.67 5.16
C LYS A 285 4.71 28.84 6.20
N ARG A 286 3.45 28.78 5.75
CA ARG A 286 2.27 28.96 6.60
C ARG A 286 1.72 27.64 7.16
N PHE A 287 2.34 26.51 6.83
CA PHE A 287 1.88 25.21 7.33
C PHE A 287 2.06 25.14 8.85
N PRO A 288 1.03 24.68 9.59
CA PRO A 288 1.10 24.62 11.04
C PRO A 288 2.10 23.55 11.51
N THR A 289 3.00 23.96 12.41
CA THR A 289 3.92 23.05 13.09
C THR A 289 3.19 22.29 14.20
N CYS A 290 3.74 21.15 14.63
CA CYS A 290 3.20 20.34 15.71
C CYS A 290 4.30 19.49 16.35
N SER A 291 3.94 18.65 17.33
CA SER A 291 4.89 17.80 18.06
C SER A 291 5.66 16.80 17.18
N ILE A 292 5.18 16.54 15.96
CA ILE A 292 5.78 15.56 15.03
C ILE A 292 6.24 16.17 13.70
N TRP A 293 5.96 17.46 13.44
CA TRP A 293 6.39 18.13 12.21
C TRP A 293 6.69 19.63 12.42
N PRO A 294 7.81 20.18 11.91
CA PRO A 294 8.89 19.47 11.21
C PRO A 294 9.56 18.42 12.10
N ALA A 295 10.06 17.35 11.46
CA ALA A 295 10.80 16.31 12.16
C ALA A 295 12.08 16.87 12.81
N LYS A 296 12.66 16.12 13.75
CA LYS A 296 13.96 16.42 14.36
C LYS A 296 14.87 15.19 14.21
N PRO A 297 15.93 15.26 13.37
CA PRO A 297 16.31 16.37 12.50
C PRO A 297 15.28 16.67 11.41
N ALA A 298 15.31 17.90 10.89
CA ALA A 298 14.35 18.35 9.88
C ALA A 298 14.55 17.65 8.54
N ARG A 299 13.45 17.18 7.93
CA ARG A 299 13.41 16.50 6.63
C ARG A 299 12.61 17.28 5.60
N ALA A 300 12.89 17.00 4.33
CA ALA A 300 12.18 17.57 3.18
C ALA A 300 11.00 16.70 2.71
N ASN A 301 10.84 15.51 3.28
CA ASN A 301 9.73 14.61 3.01
C ASN A 301 9.25 13.98 4.33
N LEU A 302 7.95 13.72 4.43
CA LEU A 302 7.36 13.10 5.63
C LEU A 302 7.82 11.65 5.79
N TYR A 303 7.91 10.90 4.69
CA TYR A 303 8.14 9.45 4.70
C TYR A 303 9.60 9.06 4.88
N CYS A 304 10.53 9.72 4.20
CA CYS A 304 11.94 9.32 4.23
C CYS A 304 12.88 10.50 4.02
N GLU A 305 14.18 10.27 4.18
CA GLU A 305 15.20 11.22 3.70
C GLU A 305 15.07 11.42 2.19
N ALA A 306 15.28 12.65 1.72
CA ALA A 306 14.98 13.03 0.33
C ALA A 306 15.66 12.11 -0.71
N GLY A 307 16.95 11.81 -0.51
CA GLY A 307 17.68 10.92 -1.41
C GLY A 307 17.15 9.47 -1.41
N MET A 308 16.50 9.02 -0.33
CA MET A 308 15.89 7.70 -0.26
C MET A 308 14.60 7.60 -1.09
N LEU A 309 14.02 8.71 -1.56
CA LEU A 309 12.86 8.66 -2.44
C LEU A 309 13.15 7.94 -3.77
N ALA A 310 14.40 7.96 -4.24
CA ALA A 310 14.81 7.24 -5.44
C ALA A 310 15.27 5.80 -5.18
N HIS A 311 15.31 5.36 -3.92
CA HIS A 311 15.73 4.01 -3.57
C HIS A 311 14.69 2.99 -4.07
N PRO A 312 15.08 1.87 -4.71
CA PRO A 312 14.11 0.92 -5.29
C PRO A 312 13.17 0.27 -4.28
N LEU A 313 13.55 0.16 -3.01
CA LEU A 313 12.64 -0.31 -1.95
C LEU A 313 11.71 0.78 -1.38
N ALA A 314 11.95 2.06 -1.69
CA ALA A 314 11.02 3.15 -1.39
C ALA A 314 10.14 3.50 -2.59
N SER A 315 10.70 3.44 -3.81
CA SER A 315 10.02 3.60 -5.10
C SER A 315 10.22 2.35 -5.97
N PRO A 316 9.36 1.32 -5.82
CA PRO A 316 9.46 0.04 -6.54
C PRO A 316 9.53 0.14 -8.07
N VAL A 317 9.13 1.26 -8.67
CA VAL A 317 9.30 1.47 -10.12
C VAL A 317 10.77 1.39 -10.56
N ALA A 318 11.71 1.67 -9.65
CA ALA A 318 13.15 1.60 -9.90
C ALA A 318 13.73 0.19 -9.81
N SER A 319 12.91 -0.84 -9.56
CA SER A 319 13.35 -2.24 -9.52
C SER A 319 13.49 -2.83 -10.93
N LEU A 320 14.69 -3.35 -11.22
CA LEU A 320 15.03 -3.91 -12.53
C LEU A 320 14.52 -5.34 -12.77
N ASP A 321 14.31 -6.13 -11.71
CA ASP A 321 14.11 -7.57 -11.83
C ASP A 321 12.94 -8.10 -11.00
N TRP A 322 11.86 -8.40 -11.70
CA TRP A 322 10.60 -9.02 -11.27
C TRP A 322 10.54 -10.52 -11.60
N SER A 323 11.59 -11.11 -12.18
CA SER A 323 11.60 -12.53 -12.53
C SER A 323 11.36 -13.42 -11.31
N GLY A 324 10.54 -14.46 -11.48
CA GLY A 324 10.12 -15.35 -10.40
C GLY A 324 9.04 -14.79 -9.47
N SER A 325 8.45 -13.64 -9.82
CA SER A 325 7.28 -13.07 -9.16
C SER A 325 6.04 -13.98 -9.27
N CYS A 326 5.14 -13.81 -8.31
CA CYS A 326 3.75 -14.22 -8.44
C CYS A 326 3.00 -13.32 -9.46
N PRO A 327 1.80 -13.71 -9.92
CA PRO A 327 0.96 -12.86 -10.76
C PRO A 327 0.62 -11.51 -10.11
N LEU A 328 0.53 -10.48 -10.94
CA LEU A 328 0.28 -9.10 -10.53
C LEU A 328 -1.02 -8.59 -11.17
N TRP A 329 -1.95 -8.11 -10.36
CA TRP A 329 -3.16 -7.42 -10.82
C TRP A 329 -3.18 -6.00 -10.26
N PHE A 330 -3.27 -5.01 -11.15
CA PHE A 330 -3.30 -3.59 -10.83
C PHE A 330 -4.54 -2.94 -11.40
N ALA A 331 -5.23 -2.12 -10.61
CA ALA A 331 -6.28 -1.26 -11.12
C ALA A 331 -6.25 0.13 -10.48
N SER A 332 -6.35 1.17 -11.32
CA SER A 332 -6.25 2.57 -10.91
C SER A 332 -7.26 3.43 -11.67
N GLY A 333 -7.54 4.64 -11.18
CA GLY A 333 -8.14 5.66 -12.02
C GLY A 333 -7.16 6.21 -13.06
N GLN A 334 -7.58 7.22 -13.82
CA GLN A 334 -6.70 8.03 -14.68
C GLN A 334 -5.89 9.02 -13.83
N GLU A 335 -5.07 8.48 -12.94
CA GLU A 335 -4.39 9.19 -11.85
C GLU A 335 -3.08 9.85 -12.30
N GLN A 336 -2.57 10.79 -11.53
CA GLN A 336 -1.24 11.39 -11.74
C GLN A 336 -0.10 10.38 -11.58
N ILE A 337 -0.35 9.23 -10.94
CA ILE A 337 0.65 8.21 -10.58
C ILE A 337 0.74 7.02 -11.55
N VAL A 338 -0.12 6.96 -12.58
CA VAL A 338 -0.31 5.74 -13.39
C VAL A 338 0.92 5.30 -14.18
N ASP A 339 1.79 6.22 -14.60
CA ASP A 339 2.97 5.88 -15.41
C ASP A 339 3.92 4.93 -14.67
N GLY A 340 4.00 5.07 -13.34
CA GLY A 340 4.82 4.19 -12.54
C GLY A 340 4.26 2.76 -12.46
N ALA A 341 2.93 2.61 -12.37
CA ALA A 341 2.28 1.30 -12.38
C ALA A 341 2.39 0.64 -13.75
N ARG A 342 2.23 1.42 -14.83
CA ARG A 342 2.46 0.98 -16.21
C ARG A 342 3.87 0.45 -16.44
N LEU A 343 4.90 1.16 -15.97
CA LEU A 343 6.28 0.73 -16.12
C LEU A 343 6.56 -0.58 -15.37
N VAL A 344 6.04 -0.73 -14.15
CA VAL A 344 6.17 -2.00 -13.40
C VAL A 344 5.46 -3.14 -14.14
N ALA A 345 4.24 -2.91 -14.63
CA ALA A 345 3.48 -3.89 -15.39
C ALA A 345 4.22 -4.34 -16.66
N GLN A 346 4.66 -3.39 -17.49
CA GLN A 346 5.43 -3.64 -18.70
C GLN A 346 6.73 -4.40 -18.42
N THR A 347 7.49 -3.96 -17.40
CA THR A 347 8.76 -4.59 -17.04
C THR A 347 8.54 -6.03 -16.55
N ALA A 348 7.59 -6.24 -15.64
CA ALA A 348 7.29 -7.57 -15.12
C ALA A 348 6.77 -8.51 -16.23
N PHE A 349 5.89 -8.02 -17.10
CA PHE A 349 5.40 -8.79 -18.24
C PHE A 349 6.53 -9.21 -19.19
N SER A 350 7.43 -8.28 -19.54
CA SER A 350 8.61 -8.59 -20.37
C SER A 350 9.55 -9.64 -19.76
N GLN A 351 9.43 -9.86 -18.44
CA GLN A 351 10.20 -10.85 -17.66
C GLN A 351 9.42 -12.13 -17.38
N GLY A 352 8.29 -12.34 -18.07
CA GLY A 352 7.47 -13.54 -18.00
C GLY A 352 6.52 -13.60 -16.79
N VAL A 353 6.29 -12.47 -16.11
CA VAL A 353 5.34 -12.40 -14.99
C VAL A 353 3.92 -12.23 -15.55
N PRO A 354 2.91 -13.00 -15.09
CA PRO A 354 1.53 -12.74 -15.45
C PRO A 354 1.04 -11.39 -14.89
N VAL A 355 0.51 -10.52 -15.75
CA VAL A 355 0.13 -9.15 -15.37
C VAL A 355 -1.24 -8.76 -15.92
N VAL A 356 -2.09 -8.21 -15.06
CA VAL A 356 -3.29 -7.47 -15.45
C VAL A 356 -3.18 -6.02 -15.00
N LEU A 357 -3.46 -5.09 -15.90
CA LEU A 357 -3.53 -3.66 -15.63
C LEU A 357 -4.87 -3.09 -16.11
N GLN A 358 -5.56 -2.33 -15.25
CA GLN A 358 -6.80 -1.67 -15.61
C GLN A 358 -6.77 -0.20 -15.20
N GLU A 359 -7.19 0.68 -16.12
CA GLU A 359 -7.24 2.13 -15.86
C GLU A 359 -8.62 2.70 -16.17
N TYR A 360 -9.22 3.42 -15.22
CA TYR A 360 -10.57 3.94 -15.35
C TYR A 360 -10.57 5.43 -15.73
N GLU A 361 -11.17 5.74 -16.89
CA GLU A 361 -11.23 7.09 -17.47
C GLU A 361 -11.79 8.13 -16.49
N GLY A 362 -11.05 9.22 -16.29
CA GLY A 362 -11.47 10.35 -15.48
C GLY A 362 -11.66 10.07 -13.99
N MET A 363 -11.39 8.86 -13.51
CA MET A 363 -11.48 8.53 -12.10
C MET A 363 -10.23 8.98 -11.34
N PRO A 364 -10.39 9.63 -10.17
CA PRO A 364 -9.27 10.07 -9.34
C PRO A 364 -8.67 8.96 -8.47
N HIS A 365 -7.56 9.28 -7.82
CA HIS A 365 -6.90 8.41 -6.86
C HIS A 365 -7.86 7.91 -5.79
N THR A 366 -7.95 6.59 -5.62
CA THR A 366 -8.84 5.91 -4.65
C THR A 366 -10.34 6.18 -4.85
N PHE A 367 -10.77 6.40 -6.10
CA PHE A 367 -12.18 6.67 -6.42
C PHE A 367 -13.16 5.64 -5.83
N PHE A 368 -12.76 4.38 -5.68
CA PHE A 368 -13.56 3.31 -5.11
C PHE A 368 -13.91 3.53 -3.62
N TRP A 369 -13.14 4.36 -2.89
CA TRP A 369 -13.47 4.78 -1.53
C TRP A 369 -14.31 6.05 -1.45
N MET A 370 -14.31 6.86 -2.50
CA MET A 370 -15.00 8.16 -2.55
C MET A 370 -16.35 8.08 -3.25
N PHE A 371 -16.42 7.32 -4.34
CA PHE A 371 -17.58 7.19 -5.22
C PHE A 371 -18.23 5.82 -5.09
N GLY A 372 -18.66 5.45 -3.88
CA GLY A 372 -19.24 4.14 -3.59
C GLY A 372 -20.49 3.74 -4.40
N LYS A 373 -21.15 4.70 -5.06
CA LYS A 373 -22.31 4.46 -5.94
C LYS A 373 -21.97 4.45 -7.44
N ALA A 374 -20.72 4.70 -7.81
CA ALA A 374 -20.32 4.71 -9.21
C ALA A 374 -20.30 3.28 -9.78
N PRO A 375 -20.76 3.08 -11.03
CA PRO A 375 -20.68 1.77 -11.68
C PRO A 375 -19.23 1.31 -11.85
N GLN A 376 -18.28 2.23 -12.04
CA GLN A 376 -16.84 1.96 -12.04
C GLN A 376 -16.39 1.34 -10.71
N THR A 377 -16.87 1.89 -9.58
CA THR A 377 -16.51 1.38 -8.23
C THR A 377 -17.05 -0.02 -8.01
N ARG A 378 -18.25 -0.32 -8.51
CA ARG A 378 -18.77 -1.69 -8.47
C ARG A 378 -17.87 -2.62 -9.30
N LYS A 379 -17.62 -2.29 -10.57
CA LYS A 379 -16.81 -3.11 -11.48
C LYS A 379 -15.42 -3.41 -10.90
N ILE A 380 -14.68 -2.39 -10.46
CA ILE A 380 -13.32 -2.57 -9.94
C ILE A 380 -13.29 -3.42 -8.67
N LEU A 381 -14.26 -3.26 -7.76
CA LEU A 381 -14.28 -4.01 -6.50
C LEU A 381 -14.74 -5.47 -6.71
N ASP A 382 -15.67 -5.71 -7.65
CA ASP A 382 -16.10 -7.05 -8.02
C ASP A 382 -14.94 -7.81 -8.68
N GLU A 383 -14.30 -7.23 -9.71
CA GLU A 383 -13.14 -7.83 -10.40
C GLU A 383 -11.93 -8.03 -9.48
N TRP A 384 -11.71 -7.11 -8.54
CA TRP A 384 -10.66 -7.25 -7.53
C TRP A 384 -10.91 -8.43 -6.60
N ALA A 385 -12.14 -8.60 -6.10
CA ALA A 385 -12.49 -9.74 -5.26
C ALA A 385 -12.42 -11.07 -6.02
N GLU A 386 -12.93 -11.11 -7.26
CA GLU A 386 -12.85 -12.28 -8.14
C GLU A 386 -11.40 -12.67 -8.42
N THR A 387 -10.54 -11.68 -8.70
CA THR A 387 -9.11 -11.93 -8.94
C THR A 387 -8.41 -12.44 -7.70
N ILE A 388 -8.68 -11.88 -6.52
CA ILE A 388 -8.11 -12.36 -5.25
C ILE A 388 -8.45 -13.84 -5.03
N VAL A 389 -9.70 -14.23 -5.26
CA VAL A 389 -10.13 -15.64 -5.16
C VAL A 389 -9.40 -16.50 -6.19
N ALA A 390 -9.35 -16.06 -7.45
CA ALA A 390 -8.69 -16.80 -8.52
C ALA A 390 -7.20 -17.06 -8.24
N LEU A 391 -6.48 -16.05 -7.74
CA LEU A 391 -5.08 -16.16 -7.34
C LEU A 391 -4.92 -17.16 -6.18
N GLY A 392 -5.78 -17.10 -5.17
CA GLY A 392 -5.77 -18.03 -4.03
C GLY A 392 -6.10 -19.48 -4.42
N GLU A 393 -6.85 -19.68 -5.50
CA GLU A 393 -7.14 -20.99 -6.08
C GLU A 393 -6.02 -21.50 -7.03
N GLY A 394 -5.01 -20.67 -7.28
CA GLY A 394 -3.92 -20.99 -8.20
C GLY A 394 -4.34 -20.97 -9.68
N LYS A 395 -5.41 -20.24 -10.03
CA LYS A 395 -5.81 -20.05 -11.43
C LYS A 395 -4.81 -19.17 -12.15
N GLU A 396 -4.51 -19.53 -13.39
CA GLU A 396 -3.65 -18.71 -14.25
C GLU A 396 -4.31 -17.36 -14.56
N LEU A 397 -3.54 -16.29 -14.41
CA LEU A 397 -3.98 -14.94 -14.73
C LEU A 397 -3.76 -14.69 -16.22
N VAL A 398 -4.82 -14.38 -16.96
CA VAL A 398 -4.73 -13.99 -18.37
C VAL A 398 -4.16 -12.57 -18.44
N CYS A 399 -2.98 -12.42 -19.04
CA CYS A 399 -2.34 -11.12 -19.17
C CYS A 399 -3.17 -10.17 -20.04
N LYS A 400 -3.43 -8.95 -19.55
CA LYS A 400 -4.08 -7.89 -20.32
C LYS A 400 -3.83 -6.51 -19.70
N ALA A 401 -3.82 -5.49 -20.54
CA ALA A 401 -3.88 -4.10 -20.09
C ALA A 401 -5.06 -3.44 -20.79
N GLU A 402 -5.86 -2.69 -20.05
CA GLU A 402 -7.04 -2.05 -20.63
C GLU A 402 -7.32 -0.67 -20.04
N PHE A 403 -7.79 0.22 -20.91
CA PHE A 403 -8.36 1.50 -20.54
C PHE A 403 -9.88 1.42 -20.60
N ILE A 404 -10.55 1.68 -19.48
CA ILE A 404 -11.99 1.51 -19.29
C ILE A 404 -12.64 2.89 -19.35
N TYR A 405 -13.45 3.12 -20.38
CA TYR A 405 -14.17 4.36 -20.60
C TYR A 405 -15.27 4.59 -19.57
N ALA A 406 -15.49 5.84 -19.17
CA ALA A 406 -16.53 6.18 -18.21
C ALA A 406 -17.92 5.85 -18.76
N LYS A 407 -18.12 6.08 -20.07
CA LYS A 407 -19.37 5.80 -20.76
C LYS A 407 -19.49 4.30 -21.06
N GLY A 408 -20.51 3.66 -20.49
CA GLY A 408 -20.83 2.25 -20.76
C GLY A 408 -19.84 1.23 -20.20
N LEU A 409 -18.72 1.66 -19.58
CA LEU A 409 -17.64 0.77 -19.12
C LEU A 409 -17.07 -0.14 -20.21
N THR A 410 -17.11 0.32 -21.46
CA THR A 410 -16.40 -0.34 -22.56
C THR A 410 -14.90 -0.17 -22.36
N SER A 411 -14.12 -1.17 -22.76
CA SER A 411 -12.66 -1.10 -22.67
C SER A 411 -11.98 -1.08 -24.03
N GLU A 412 -10.81 -0.45 -24.05
CA GLU A 412 -9.82 -0.50 -25.11
C GLU A 412 -8.60 -1.25 -24.58
N GLU A 413 -8.11 -2.20 -25.36
CA GLU A 413 -6.89 -2.94 -25.04
C GLU A 413 -5.66 -2.04 -25.23
N LEU A 414 -4.77 -2.06 -24.24
CA LEU A 414 -3.48 -1.38 -24.27
C LEU A 414 -2.39 -2.40 -24.56
N ASP A 415 -1.38 -1.99 -25.32
CA ASP A 415 -0.20 -2.82 -25.57
C ASP A 415 0.63 -2.96 -24.28
N LEU A 416 0.58 -4.15 -23.67
CA LEU A 416 1.29 -4.50 -22.44
C LEU A 416 2.82 -4.40 -22.57
N GLU A 417 3.36 -4.56 -23.78
CA GLU A 417 4.80 -4.44 -24.03
C GLU A 417 5.25 -2.97 -24.13
N ASN A 418 4.32 -2.06 -24.42
CA ASN A 418 4.59 -0.65 -24.73
C ASN A 418 3.62 0.32 -24.03
N LEU A 419 3.43 0.15 -22.72
CA LEU A 419 2.56 0.99 -21.89
C LEU A 419 3.13 2.41 -21.64
N VAL A 420 4.47 2.53 -21.61
CA VAL A 420 5.21 3.79 -21.47
C VAL A 420 6.42 3.84 -22.42
N PRO A 421 6.84 5.04 -22.87
CA PRO A 421 7.93 5.19 -23.84
C PRO A 421 9.33 5.22 -23.22
N PHE A 422 9.46 4.93 -21.92
CA PHE A 422 10.72 5.00 -21.16
C PHE A 422 10.97 3.72 -20.36
N GLY A 423 12.24 3.44 -20.07
CA GLY A 423 12.67 2.24 -19.33
C GLY A 423 13.02 2.52 -17.87
N VAL A 424 13.27 1.44 -17.11
CA VAL A 424 13.60 1.52 -15.68
C VAL A 424 14.88 2.32 -15.40
N GLU A 425 15.94 2.16 -16.20
CA GLU A 425 17.20 2.88 -15.97
C GLU A 425 17.04 4.40 -16.16
N GLU A 426 16.30 4.82 -17.19
CA GLU A 426 15.95 6.23 -17.38
C GLU A 426 15.16 6.76 -16.18
N VAL A 427 14.19 5.99 -15.69
CA VAL A 427 13.41 6.36 -14.52
C VAL A 427 14.30 6.48 -13.28
N ARG A 428 15.26 5.59 -13.05
CA ARG A 428 16.20 5.70 -11.90
C ARG A 428 16.95 7.02 -11.91
N GLU A 429 17.44 7.47 -13.06
CA GLU A 429 18.09 8.77 -13.20
C GLU A 429 17.13 9.93 -12.94
N ILE A 430 15.91 9.87 -13.50
CA ILE A 430 14.87 10.88 -13.31
C ILE A 430 14.52 11.02 -11.82
N LEU A 431 14.27 9.90 -11.13
CA LEU A 431 13.94 9.89 -9.71
C LEU A 431 15.08 10.50 -8.90
N TRP A 432 16.33 10.08 -9.13
CA TRP A 432 17.49 10.60 -8.41
C TRP A 432 17.63 12.12 -8.58
N ARG A 433 17.57 12.63 -9.83
CA ARG A 433 17.64 14.07 -10.10
C ARG A 433 16.54 14.83 -9.37
N LYS A 434 15.32 14.30 -9.38
CA LYS A 434 14.17 14.91 -8.69
C LYS A 434 14.39 14.99 -7.17
N THR A 435 15.08 14.03 -6.55
CA THR A 435 15.36 14.10 -5.10
C THR A 435 16.16 15.35 -4.70
N LEU A 436 16.98 15.90 -5.61
CA LEU A 436 17.81 17.08 -5.35
C LEU A 436 16.97 18.38 -5.20
N ASP A 437 15.73 18.37 -5.68
CA ASP A 437 14.78 19.47 -5.53
C ASP A 437 14.13 19.50 -4.13
N TYR A 438 14.13 18.36 -3.42
CA TYR A 438 13.57 18.26 -2.08
C TYR A 438 14.51 18.86 -1.04
N LYS A 439 14.32 20.15 -0.76
CA LYS A 439 15.13 20.91 0.21
C LYS A 439 14.35 21.18 1.47
N VAL A 440 15.00 20.95 2.63
CA VAL A 440 14.46 21.35 3.93
C VAL A 440 14.33 22.88 3.94
N PRO A 441 13.11 23.45 4.08
CA PRO A 441 12.93 24.89 4.08
C PRO A 441 13.74 25.57 5.21
N PRO A 442 14.32 26.76 4.99
CA PRO A 442 15.12 27.45 6.01
C PRO A 442 14.38 27.63 7.34
N PHE A 443 13.08 27.90 7.29
CA PHE A 443 12.26 28.05 8.50
C PHE A 443 12.05 26.73 9.26
N HIS A 444 12.13 25.56 8.63
CA HIS A 444 12.18 24.28 9.37
C HIS A 444 13.51 24.08 10.09
N LYS A 445 14.63 24.58 9.51
CA LYS A 445 15.96 24.50 10.14
C LYS A 445 16.12 25.48 11.31
N GLN A 446 15.42 26.61 11.25
CA GLN A 446 15.53 27.70 12.23
C GLN A 446 14.49 27.64 13.35
N GLN A 447 13.54 26.70 13.32
CA GLN A 447 12.39 26.68 14.22
C GLN A 447 12.78 26.46 15.70
N ARG A 448 13.11 27.58 16.35
CA ARG A 448 12.53 27.99 17.63
C ARG A 448 11.00 28.02 17.45
N SER A 449 10.27 27.46 18.42
CA SER A 449 8.80 27.45 18.47
C SER A 449 8.22 28.83 18.10
N SER A 450 7.21 28.88 17.24
CA SER A 450 6.37 30.08 17.05
C SER A 450 5.00 29.96 17.71
N LEU A 451 4.88 29.05 18.69
CA LEU A 451 3.92 29.12 19.79
C LEU A 451 4.69 29.45 21.07
#